data_AF-A0A1X6XJS7-F1
#
_entry.id   AF-A0A1X6XJS7-F1
#
_cell.length_a   1.000
_cell.length_b   1.000
_cell.length_c   1.000
_cell.angle_alpha   90.00
_cell.angle_beta   90.00
_cell.angle_gamma   90.00
#
_symmetry.space_group_name_H-M   'P 1'
#
loop_
_entity.id
_entity.type
_entity.pdbx_description
1 polymer ?
#
loop_
_entity_poly.entity_id
_entity_poly.type
_entity_poly.pdbx_seq_one_letter_code
_entity_poly.pdbx_strand_id
1 'polypeptide(L)'
;MEAVPGAIGVCAAVAAVWWSWFYPAYWVGESWYGTWTSRVFLYLIPSFAVLGLLVAAQSMLTALGVPLPGEVFDPLAVVLFVLLLVGFLGTLGVPLPAPWAPRWMRRRRREDRAAR
;
A
#
# COMPACT_ATOMS: atom_id res chain seq x y z
N MET A 1 -21.10 11.03 -17.06
CA MET A 1 -20.86 11.43 -15.65
C MET A 1 -20.55 10.23 -14.75
N GLU A 2 -20.81 9.00 -15.18
CA GLU A 2 -20.69 7.80 -14.33
C GLU A 2 -19.25 7.38 -14.00
N ALA A 3 -18.24 7.81 -14.78
CA ALA A 3 -16.84 7.48 -14.52
C ALA A 3 -16.17 8.34 -13.43
N VAL A 4 -16.79 9.44 -13.01
CA VAL A 4 -16.20 10.42 -12.07
C VAL A 4 -15.87 9.81 -10.70
N PRO A 5 -16.76 9.01 -10.06
CA PRO A 5 -16.44 8.38 -8.77
C PRO A 5 -15.25 7.41 -8.87
N GLY A 6 -15.15 6.63 -9.95
CA GLY A 6 -14.03 5.73 -10.18
C GLY A 6 -12.71 6.49 -10.37
N ALA A 7 -12.73 7.57 -11.14
CA ALA A 7 -11.56 8.43 -11.33
C ALA A 7 -11.09 9.08 -10.02
N ILE A 8 -12.02 9.56 -9.19
CA ILE A 8 -11.71 10.08 -7.85
C ILE A 8 -11.07 8.99 -6.98
N GLY A 9 -11.63 7.78 -7.00
CA GLY A 9 -11.09 6.63 -6.28
C GLY A 9 -9.66 6.28 -6.71
N VAL A 10 -9.38 6.27 -8.01
CA VAL A 10 -8.04 6.06 -8.57
C VAL A 10 -7.07 7.12 -8.06
N CYS A 11 -7.42 8.40 -8.18
CA CYS A 11 -6.57 9.50 -7.72
C CYS A 11 -6.32 9.43 -6.21
N ALA A 12 -7.35 9.15 -5.41
CA ALA A 12 -7.25 9.04 -3.96
C ALA A 12 -6.36 7.86 -3.55
N ALA A 13 -6.48 6.71 -4.22
CA ALA A 13 -5.65 5.54 -3.95
C ALA A 13 -4.18 5.79 -4.30
N VAL A 14 -3.90 6.40 -5.46
CA VAL A 14 -2.53 6.77 -5.85
C VAL A 14 -1.93 7.77 -4.85
N ALA A 15 -2.69 8.80 -4.46
CA ALA A 15 -2.27 9.77 -3.46
C ALA A 15 -2.02 9.10 -2.09
N ALA A 16 -2.84 8.14 -1.70
CA ALA A 16 -2.66 7.39 -0.45
C ALA A 16 -1.39 6.55 -0.47
N VAL A 17 -1.10 5.81 -1.56
CA VAL A 17 0.16 5.07 -1.69
C VAL A 17 1.37 6.01 -1.63
N TRP A 18 1.30 7.12 -2.37
CA TRP A 18 2.35 8.13 -2.37
C TRP A 18 2.59 8.70 -0.97
N TRP A 19 1.53 9.16 -0.31
CA TRP A 19 1.62 9.83 0.99
C TRP A 19 1.99 8.89 2.14
N SER A 20 1.52 7.64 2.09
CA SER A 20 1.71 6.70 3.21
C SER A 20 3.01 5.91 3.13
N TRP A 21 3.46 5.62 1.91
CA TRP A 21 4.65 4.81 1.70
C TRP A 21 5.82 5.60 1.10
N PHE A 22 5.61 6.32 0.00
CA PHE A 22 6.70 7.04 -0.66
C PHE A 22 7.17 8.24 0.16
N TYR A 23 6.27 9.15 0.53
CA TYR A 23 6.62 10.36 1.28
C TYR A 23 7.40 10.03 2.57
N PRO A 24 6.98 9.07 3.41
CA PRO A 24 7.71 8.77 4.62
C PRO A 24 8.95 7.90 4.39
N ALA A 25 9.03 7.15 3.28
CA ALA A 25 10.24 6.42 2.93
C ALA A 25 11.39 7.34 2.48
N TYR A 26 11.09 8.50 1.88
CA TYR A 26 12.08 9.38 1.26
C TYR A 26 12.28 10.71 1.99
N TRP A 27 11.24 11.25 2.63
CA TRP A 27 11.25 12.62 3.16
C TRP A 27 11.11 12.72 4.68
N VAL A 28 10.36 11.80 5.30
CA VAL A 28 10.19 11.78 6.75
C VAL A 28 11.23 10.84 7.36
N GLY A 29 12.30 11.41 7.92
CA GLY A 29 13.44 10.68 8.49
C GLY A 29 13.07 9.70 9.61
N GLU A 30 14.06 9.05 10.22
CA GLU A 30 13.81 7.88 11.07
C GLU A 30 13.11 8.17 12.42
N SER A 31 12.92 9.44 12.81
CA SER A 31 12.45 9.82 14.16
C SER A 31 11.05 9.30 14.53
N TRP A 32 10.15 9.14 13.57
CA TRP A 32 8.78 8.63 13.78
C TRP A 32 8.69 7.08 13.66
N TYR A 33 9.76 6.43 13.22
CA TYR A 33 9.83 4.98 13.03
C TYR A 33 9.83 4.23 14.36
N GLY A 34 9.08 3.12 14.41
CA GLY A 34 8.94 2.26 15.59
C GLY A 34 7.60 2.44 16.31
N THR A 35 6.89 3.53 16.03
CA THR A 35 5.54 3.82 16.54
C THR A 35 4.47 2.98 15.83
N TRP A 36 3.31 2.77 16.48
CA TRP A 36 2.15 2.13 15.85
C TRP A 36 1.72 2.85 14.56
N THR A 37 1.68 4.18 14.60
CA THR A 37 1.36 5.04 13.44
C THR A 37 2.29 4.75 12.26
N SER A 38 3.59 4.57 12.51
CA SER A 38 4.54 4.25 11.44
C SER A 38 4.23 2.94 10.74
N ARG A 39 3.75 1.93 11.48
CA ARG A 39 3.42 0.63 10.92
C ARG A 39 2.10 0.65 10.14
N VAL A 40 1.13 1.46 10.58
CA VAL A 40 -0.12 1.68 9.83
C VAL A 40 0.17 2.37 8.51
N PHE A 41 0.95 3.45 8.53
CA PHE A 41 1.29 4.23 7.34
C PHE A 41 2.15 3.44 6.35
N LEU A 42 3.16 2.71 6.81
CA LEU A 42 4.07 2.00 5.90
C LEU A 42 3.48 0.71 5.33
N TYR A 43 2.50 0.09 6.00
CA TYR A 43 2.05 -1.25 5.63
C TYR A 43 0.55 -1.35 5.36
N LEU A 44 -0.30 -0.79 6.22
CA LEU A 44 -1.74 -0.98 6.11
C LEU A 44 -2.34 -0.10 5.01
N ILE A 45 -2.09 1.20 5.11
CA ILE A 45 -2.63 2.20 4.17
C ILE A 45 -2.23 1.88 2.72
N PRO A 46 -0.95 1.63 2.37
CA PRO A 46 -0.60 1.35 0.98
C PRO A 46 -1.20 0.05 0.47
N SER A 47 -1.32 -0.98 1.31
CA SER A 47 -1.92 -2.25 0.89
C SER A 47 -3.42 -2.13 0.64
N PHE A 48 -4.13 -1.39 1.49
CA PHE A 48 -5.54 -1.02 1.24
C PHE A 48 -5.69 -0.15 0.01
N ALA A 49 -4.82 0.83 -0.17
CA ALA A 49 -4.87 1.76 -1.29
C ALA A 49 -4.66 1.05 -2.62
N VAL A 50 -3.73 0.10 -2.72
CA VAL A 50 -3.52 -0.68 -3.96
C VAL A 50 -4.71 -1.57 -4.27
N LEU A 51 -5.33 -2.22 -3.28
CA LEU A 51 -6.57 -2.99 -3.50
C LEU A 51 -7.73 -2.08 -3.92
N GLY A 52 -7.89 -0.94 -3.25
CA GLY A 52 -8.89 0.08 -3.60
C GLY A 52 -8.67 0.67 -4.99
N LEU A 53 -7.41 0.82 -5.42
CA LEU A 53 -7.05 1.27 -6.77
C LEU A 53 -7.60 0.32 -7.83
N LEU A 54 -7.50 -1.00 -7.64
CA LEU A 54 -8.05 -1.98 -8.58
C LEU A 54 -9.57 -1.85 -8.70
N VAL A 55 -10.28 -1.74 -7.58
CA VAL A 55 -11.74 -1.60 -7.56
C VAL A 55 -12.18 -0.28 -8.20
N ALA A 56 -11.49 0.81 -7.88
CA ALA A 56 -11.77 2.13 -8.46
C ALA A 56 -11.49 2.17 -9.96
N ALA A 57 -10.38 1.55 -10.40
CA ALA A 57 -10.03 1.41 -11.81
C ALA A 57 -11.09 0.59 -12.56
N GLN A 58 -11.54 -0.54 -11.99
CA GLN A 58 -12.59 -1.34 -12.61
C GLN A 58 -13.91 -0.58 -12.74
N SER A 59 -14.31 0.14 -11.68
CA SER A 59 -15.50 1.00 -11.71
C SER A 59 -15.40 2.08 -12.80
N MET A 60 -14.25 2.76 -12.90
CA MET A 60 -13.99 3.76 -13.93
C MET A 60 -14.03 3.17 -15.34
N LEU A 61 -13.33 2.06 -15.57
CA LEU A 61 -13.26 1.38 -16.85
C LEU A 61 -14.61 0.84 -17.31
N THR A 62 -15.40 0.31 -16.38
CA THR A 62 -16.79 -0.14 -16.64
C THR A 62 -17.65 1.03 -17.11
N ALA A 63 -17.57 2.18 -16.43
CA ALA A 63 -18.30 3.39 -16.83
C ALA A 63 -17.82 3.99 -18.17
N LEU A 64 -16.61 3.65 -18.62
CA LEU A 64 -16.08 4.00 -19.93
C LEU A 64 -16.40 2.98 -21.03
N GLY A 65 -17.14 1.90 -20.70
CA GLY A 65 -17.51 0.85 -21.65
C GLY A 65 -16.38 -0.14 -21.97
N VAL A 66 -15.29 -0.12 -21.20
CA VAL A 66 -14.11 -0.99 -21.39
C VAL A 66 -13.76 -1.73 -20.09
N PRO A 67 -14.70 -2.52 -19.50
CA PRO A 67 -14.46 -3.21 -18.24
C PRO A 67 -13.25 -4.15 -18.34
N LEU A 68 -12.50 -4.32 -17.26
CA LEU A 68 -11.48 -5.36 -17.21
C LEU A 68 -12.16 -6.73 -17.33
N PRO A 69 -11.60 -7.64 -18.13
CA PRO A 69 -12.04 -9.03 -18.15
C PRO A 69 -11.98 -9.64 -16.74
N GLY A 70 -12.99 -10.43 -16.37
CA GLY A 70 -13.02 -11.12 -15.07
C GLY A 70 -11.81 -12.01 -14.84
N GLU A 71 -11.32 -12.66 -15.90
CA GLU A 71 -10.10 -13.48 -15.90
C GLU A 71 -8.84 -12.71 -15.49
N VAL A 72 -8.84 -11.38 -15.62
CA VAL A 72 -7.76 -10.50 -15.18
C VAL A 72 -8.07 -9.91 -13.80
N PHE A 73 -9.31 -9.47 -13.59
CA PHE A 73 -9.72 -8.82 -12.35
C PHE A 73 -9.64 -9.78 -11.15
N ASP A 74 -10.19 -10.98 -11.25
CA ASP A 74 -10.31 -11.90 -10.10
C ASP A 74 -8.94 -12.37 -9.59
N PRO A 75 -8.01 -12.86 -10.43
CA PRO A 75 -6.68 -13.25 -9.94
C PRO A 75 -5.91 -12.06 -9.37
N LEU A 76 -6.04 -10.87 -9.98
CA LEU A 76 -5.38 -9.67 -9.49
C LEU A 76 -5.94 -9.25 -8.14
N ALA A 77 -7.26 -9.29 -7.95
CA ALA A 77 -7.91 -9.00 -6.68
C ALA A 77 -7.44 -9.96 -5.57
N VAL A 78 -7.31 -11.27 -5.87
CA VAL A 78 -6.77 -12.26 -4.93
C VAL A 78 -5.32 -11.94 -4.56
N VAL A 79 -4.47 -11.63 -5.52
CA VAL A 79 -3.07 -11.25 -5.26
C VAL A 79 -2.99 -10.00 -4.39
N LEU A 80 -3.78 -8.97 -4.69
CA LEU A 80 -3.81 -7.74 -3.91
C LEU A 80 -4.40 -7.96 -2.51
N PHE A 81 -5.36 -8.88 -2.36
CA PHE A 81 -5.87 -9.28 -1.04
C PHE A 81 -4.80 -10.00 -0.21
N VAL A 82 -4.01 -10.88 -0.81
CA VAL A 82 -2.86 -11.50 -0.12
C VAL A 82 -1.84 -10.43 0.29
N LEU A 83 -1.56 -9.44 -0.57
CA LEU A 83 -0.69 -8.32 -0.21
C LEU A 83 -1.26 -7.50 0.95
N LEU A 84 -2.58 -7.31 1.03
CA LEU A 84 -3.25 -6.70 2.17
C LEU A 84 -3.01 -7.49 3.47
N LEU A 85 -3.11 -8.82 3.43
CA LEU A 85 -2.80 -9.65 4.59
C LEU A 85 -1.33 -9.52 5.01
N VAL A 86 -0.40 -9.47 4.05
CA VAL A 86 1.03 -9.22 4.33
C VAL A 86 1.22 -7.83 4.96
N GLY A 87 0.54 -6.80 4.46
CA GLY A 87 0.51 -5.46 5.05
C GLY A 87 0.02 -5.47 6.49
N PHE A 88 -1.06 -6.21 6.78
CA PHE A 88 -1.59 -6.38 8.13
C PHE A 88 -0.58 -7.01 9.10
N LEU A 89 0.14 -8.05 8.67
CA LEU A 89 1.23 -8.65 9.44
C LEU A 89 2.34 -7.62 9.72
N GLY A 90 2.70 -6.81 8.72
CA GLY A 90 3.64 -5.70 8.90
C GLY A 90 3.17 -4.70 9.96
N THR A 91 1.88 -4.38 9.98
CA THR A 91 1.27 -3.49 10.98
C THR A 91 1.35 -4.05 12.39
N LEU A 92 1.13 -5.36 12.56
CA LEU A 92 1.31 -6.07 13.84
C LEU A 92 2.77 -6.12 14.31
N GLY A 93 3.73 -5.71 13.48
CA GLY A 93 5.15 -5.64 13.81
C GLY A 93 5.98 -6.82 13.28
N VAL A 94 5.42 -7.68 12.44
CA VAL A 94 6.20 -8.70 11.75
C VAL A 94 7.22 -8.01 10.84
N PRO A 95 8.52 -8.31 10.96
CA PRO A 95 9.54 -7.65 10.17
C PRO A 95 9.49 -8.13 8.72
N LEU A 96 8.83 -7.37 7.85
CA LEU A 96 8.76 -7.68 6.42
C LEU A 96 10.11 -7.44 5.72
N PRO A 97 10.48 -8.28 4.73
CA PRO A 97 11.68 -8.12 3.91
C PRO A 97 11.51 -7.02 2.84
N ALA A 98 12.55 -6.80 2.04
CA ALA A 98 12.43 -5.97 0.84
C ALA A 98 11.44 -6.59 -0.17
N PRO A 99 10.70 -5.79 -0.97
CA PRO A 99 10.69 -4.33 -1.04
C PRO A 99 9.82 -3.61 0.01
N TRP A 100 9.04 -4.32 0.82
CA TRP A 100 8.05 -3.72 1.74
C TRP A 100 8.64 -2.84 2.86
N ALA A 101 9.89 -3.07 3.24
CA ALA A 101 10.61 -2.22 4.19
C ALA A 101 11.61 -1.29 3.47
N PRO A 102 11.56 0.05 3.62
CA PRO A 102 12.55 0.98 3.08
C PRO A 102 13.99 0.69 3.50
N ARG A 103 14.98 1.16 2.75
CA ARG A 103 16.42 0.91 3.01
C ARG A 103 16.85 1.34 4.43
N TRP A 104 16.47 2.54 4.85
CA TRP A 104 16.79 3.09 6.17
C TRP A 104 16.16 2.25 7.30
N MET A 105 14.93 1.77 7.11
CA MET A 105 14.22 0.93 8.08
C MET A 105 14.97 -0.39 8.30
N ARG A 106 15.46 -1.01 7.22
CA ARG A 106 16.25 -2.24 7.30
C ARG A 106 17.60 -2.00 7.96
N ARG A 107 18.23 -0.85 7.70
CA ARG A 107 19.48 -0.45 8.35
C ARG A 107 19.28 -0.31 9.86
N ARG A 108 18.27 0.43 10.30
CA ARG A 108 17.96 0.60 11.72
C ARG A 108 17.60 -0.71 12.42
N ARG A 109 16.83 -1.59 11.77
CA ARG A 109 16.57 -2.96 12.30
C ARG A 109 17.84 -3.79 12.50
N ARG A 110 18.92 -3.54 11.74
CA ARG A 110 20.21 -4.19 11.94
C ARG A 110 20.97 -3.56 13.10
N GLU A 111 20.98 -2.24 13.20
CA GLU A 111 21.60 -1.49 14.30
C GLU A 111 20.94 -1.86 15.66
N ASP A 112 19.61 -1.93 15.71
CA ASP A 112 18.84 -2.33 16.90
C ASP A 112 19.12 -3.79 17.34
N ARG A 113 19.46 -4.67 16.39
CA ARG A 113 19.85 -6.07 16.70
C ARG A 113 21.30 -6.19 17.15
N ALA A 114 22.18 -5.32 16.66
CA ALA A 114 23.58 -5.29 17.07
C ALA A 114 23.78 -4.65 18.45
N ALA A 115 22.85 -3.79 18.86
CA ALA A 115 22.85 -3.14 20.18
C ALA A 115 22.17 -3.96 21.30
N ARG A 116 21.53 -5.09 20.95
CA ARG A 116 20.91 -6.04 21.89
C ARG A 116 21.82 -7.24 22.08
#